data_AF-A0A379FMB6-F1
#
_entry.id   AF-A0A379FMB6-F1
#
_cell.length_a   1.000
_cell.length_b   1.000
_cell.length_c   1.000
_cell.angle_alpha   90.00
_cell.angle_beta   90.00
_cell.angle_gamma   90.00
#
_symmetry.space_group_name_H-M   'P 1'
#
loop_
_entity.id
_entity.type
_entity.pdbx_description
1 polymer ?
#
loop_
_entity_poly.entity_id
_entity_poly.type
_entity_poly.pdbx_seq_one_letter_code
_entity_poly.pdbx_strand_id
1 'polypeptide(L)'
;MPIGSGLGSSACSVVAALMALNEFAEKPFDDTQLLGMMGELEGRISGSVHYDNVAPCFLGGLQLIIEQNGIISQPVPAFENWYWVMAYPGIKVSTAEARAILPDSYPRHDIVTMVDTYQGSFMHVIQTSRYLQQR
;
A
#
# COMPACT_ATOMS: atom_id res chain seq x y z
N MET A 1 -5.03 -11.83 -11.86
CA MET A 1 -5.45 -12.19 -10.49
C MET A 1 -6.96 -12.05 -10.37
N PRO A 2 -7.64 -12.73 -9.43
CA PRO A 2 -9.07 -12.56 -9.22
C PRO A 2 -9.39 -11.13 -8.74
N ILE A 3 -10.36 -10.49 -9.37
CA ILE A 3 -10.79 -9.12 -9.06
C ILE A 3 -11.48 -9.12 -7.69
N GLY A 4 -11.14 -8.15 -6.82
CA GLY A 4 -11.75 -8.02 -5.49
C GLY A 4 -11.40 -9.18 -4.53
N SER A 5 -10.21 -9.75 -4.72
CA SER A 5 -9.64 -10.80 -3.87
C SER A 5 -8.96 -10.29 -2.61
N GLY A 6 -8.74 -8.97 -2.50
CA GLY A 6 -7.88 -8.37 -1.48
C GLY A 6 -6.37 -8.47 -1.79
N LEU A 7 -5.98 -8.95 -2.98
CA LEU A 7 -4.58 -9.14 -3.39
C LEU A 7 -4.03 -8.01 -4.27
N GLY A 8 -4.64 -6.82 -4.25
CA GLY A 8 -4.18 -5.70 -5.09
C GLY A 8 -4.40 -5.90 -6.61
N SER A 9 -5.42 -6.66 -7.01
CA SER A 9 -5.64 -6.97 -8.44
C SER A 9 -5.83 -5.73 -9.34
N SER A 10 -6.40 -4.64 -8.82
CA SER A 10 -6.56 -3.38 -9.56
C SER A 10 -5.22 -2.66 -9.69
N ALA A 11 -4.54 -2.46 -8.54
CA ALA A 11 -3.22 -1.88 -8.47
C ALA A 11 -2.22 -2.55 -9.42
N CYS A 12 -2.20 -3.89 -9.51
CA CYS A 12 -1.30 -4.57 -10.44
C CYS A 12 -1.58 -4.25 -11.91
N SER A 13 -2.85 -4.09 -12.30
CA SER A 13 -3.21 -3.67 -13.67
C SER A 13 -2.81 -2.21 -13.92
N VAL A 14 -3.04 -1.32 -12.96
CA VAL A 14 -2.64 0.09 -13.04
C VAL A 14 -1.12 0.24 -13.15
N VAL A 15 -0.37 -0.42 -12.27
CA VAL A 15 1.10 -0.41 -12.25
C VAL A 15 1.65 -0.98 -13.55
N ALA A 16 1.17 -2.15 -13.99
CA ALA A 16 1.63 -2.76 -15.23
C ALA A 16 1.38 -1.87 -16.46
N ALA A 17 0.19 -1.26 -16.55
CA ALA A 17 -0.15 -0.39 -17.66
C ALA A 17 0.71 0.88 -17.70
N LEU A 18 0.81 1.60 -16.58
CA LEU A 18 1.56 2.85 -16.53
C LEU A 18 3.07 2.64 -16.67
N MET A 19 3.61 1.59 -16.05
CA MET A 19 5.03 1.24 -16.20
C MET A 19 5.34 0.85 -17.65
N ALA A 20 4.52 0.00 -18.28
CA ALA A 20 4.72 -0.38 -19.68
C ALA A 20 4.61 0.80 -20.64
N LEU A 21 3.65 1.71 -20.43
CA LEU A 21 3.50 2.92 -21.25
C LEU A 21 4.66 3.89 -21.06
N ASN A 22 5.14 4.07 -19.81
CA ASN A 22 6.30 4.93 -19.54
C ASN A 22 7.56 4.37 -20.21
N GLU A 23 7.80 3.07 -20.10
CA GLU A 23 8.91 2.38 -20.77
C GLU A 23 8.79 2.50 -22.30
N PHE A 24 7.61 2.26 -22.86
CA PHE A 24 7.36 2.37 -24.31
C PHE A 24 7.61 3.79 -24.85
N ALA A 25 7.30 4.81 -24.05
CA ALA A 25 7.48 6.22 -24.42
C ALA A 25 8.88 6.78 -24.07
N GLU A 26 9.87 5.93 -23.77
CA GLU A 26 11.24 6.31 -23.40
C GLU A 26 11.36 7.07 -22.07
N LYS A 27 10.55 6.67 -21.08
CA LYS A 27 10.56 7.16 -19.68
C LYS A 27 10.35 8.68 -19.53
N PRO A 28 9.25 9.25 -20.04
CA PRO A 28 8.96 10.68 -19.89
C PRO A 28 8.64 11.09 -18.44
N PHE A 29 8.28 10.14 -17.57
CA PHE A 29 7.94 10.38 -16.18
C PHE A 29 8.89 9.68 -15.21
N ASP A 30 9.19 10.34 -14.10
CA ASP A 30 9.91 9.75 -12.98
C ASP A 30 9.00 8.89 -12.08
N ASP A 31 9.60 8.16 -11.14
CA ASP A 31 8.88 7.24 -10.24
C ASP A 31 7.86 7.95 -9.34
N THR A 32 8.12 9.20 -8.95
CA THR A 32 7.19 9.96 -8.09
C THR A 32 5.97 10.39 -8.88
N GLN A 33 6.18 10.88 -10.11
CA GLN A 33 5.12 11.22 -11.05
C GLN A 33 4.29 9.99 -11.42
N LEU A 34 4.94 8.85 -11.71
CA LEU A 34 4.28 7.59 -11.99
C LEU A 34 3.42 7.13 -10.81
N LEU A 35 3.98 7.11 -9.61
CA LEU A 35 3.25 6.68 -8.43
C LEU A 35 2.05 7.60 -8.14
N GLY A 36 2.19 8.91 -8.35
CA GLY A 36 1.08 9.88 -8.28
C GLY A 36 -0.04 9.55 -9.26
N MET A 37 0.29 9.30 -10.54
CA MET A 37 -0.69 8.90 -11.55
C MET A 37 -1.34 7.55 -11.23
N MET A 38 -0.59 6.59 -10.68
CA MET A 38 -1.12 5.28 -10.26
C MET A 38 -2.16 5.44 -9.15
N GLY A 39 -1.89 6.26 -8.13
CA GLY A 39 -2.85 6.51 -7.06
C GLY A 39 -4.11 7.23 -7.53
N GLU A 40 -3.98 8.19 -8.44
CA GLU A 40 -5.15 8.87 -9.02
C GLU A 40 -6.06 7.89 -9.78
N LEU A 41 -5.48 6.98 -10.58
CA LEU A 41 -6.24 5.98 -11.32
C LEU A 41 -6.92 4.97 -10.39
N GLU A 42 -6.23 4.46 -9.36
CA GLU A 42 -6.86 3.62 -8.34
C GLU A 42 -8.01 4.34 -7.65
N GLY A 43 -7.86 5.65 -7.40
CA GLY A 43 -8.91 6.44 -6.76
C GLY A 43 -10.18 6.55 -7.58
N ARG A 44 -10.06 6.63 -8.91
CA ARG A 44 -11.22 6.58 -9.83
C ARG A 44 -11.93 5.23 -9.80
N ILE A 45 -11.22 4.14 -9.47
CA ILE A 45 -11.78 2.77 -9.44
C ILE A 45 -12.48 2.49 -8.11
N SER A 46 -11.90 2.91 -6.98
CA SER A 46 -12.40 2.58 -5.64
C SER A 46 -13.16 3.70 -4.94
N GLY A 47 -13.21 4.92 -5.49
CA GLY A 47 -13.93 6.07 -4.94
C GLY A 47 -13.12 6.98 -4.01
N SER A 48 -11.85 6.69 -3.76
CA SER A 48 -10.94 7.56 -3.02
C SER A 48 -9.50 7.23 -3.39
N VAL A 49 -8.59 8.20 -3.44
CA VAL A 49 -7.17 7.97 -3.73
C VAL A 49 -6.52 7.20 -2.57
N HIS A 50 -5.73 6.17 -2.88
CA HIS A 50 -4.90 5.43 -1.93
C HIS A 50 -3.68 4.86 -2.66
N TYR A 51 -2.58 4.77 -1.91
CA TYR A 51 -1.29 4.31 -2.41
C TYR A 51 -0.84 2.98 -1.80
N ASP A 52 -1.57 2.48 -0.82
CA ASP A 52 -1.23 1.30 0.00
C ASP A 52 -1.07 0.01 -0.83
N ASN A 53 -1.71 -0.08 -2.00
CA ASN A 53 -1.54 -1.18 -2.95
C ASN A 53 -0.59 -0.86 -4.10
N VAL A 54 -0.68 0.33 -4.70
CA VAL A 54 0.14 0.70 -5.87
C VAL A 54 1.60 0.93 -5.52
N ALA A 55 1.89 1.53 -4.36
CA ALA A 55 3.27 1.79 -3.93
C ALA A 55 4.08 0.50 -3.74
N PRO A 56 3.65 -0.50 -2.95
CA PRO A 56 4.41 -1.75 -2.83
C PRO A 56 4.37 -2.60 -4.10
N CYS A 57 3.32 -2.49 -4.92
CA CYS A 57 3.29 -3.16 -6.22
C CYS A 57 4.33 -2.58 -7.21
N PHE A 58 4.56 -1.27 -7.16
CA PHE A 58 5.49 -0.59 -8.07
C PHE A 58 6.92 -0.58 -7.55
N LEU A 59 7.13 -0.15 -6.30
CA LEU A 59 8.45 0.04 -5.69
C LEU A 59 9.00 -1.22 -5.01
N GLY A 60 8.15 -2.22 -4.80
CA GLY A 60 8.48 -3.44 -4.07
C GLY A 60 8.60 -3.27 -2.56
N GLY A 61 8.77 -4.39 -1.87
CA GLY A 61 8.92 -4.45 -0.41
C GLY A 61 7.68 -3.97 0.35
N LEU A 62 7.90 -3.58 1.61
CA LEU A 62 6.89 -2.96 2.44
C LEU A 62 7.03 -1.44 2.35
N GLN A 63 5.92 -0.75 2.09
CA GLN A 63 5.89 0.71 1.87
C GLN A 63 5.00 1.37 2.92
N LEU A 64 5.53 2.40 3.58
CA LEU A 64 4.75 3.30 4.44
C LEU A 64 4.27 4.49 3.60
N ILE A 65 2.96 4.71 3.55
CA ILE A 65 2.37 5.86 2.86
C ILE A 65 2.44 7.09 3.78
N ILE A 66 3.02 8.18 3.28
CA ILE A 66 3.27 9.41 4.04
C ILE A 66 2.44 10.56 3.48
N GLU A 67 2.44 10.74 2.16
CA GLU A 67 1.75 11.84 1.45
C GLU A 67 2.07 13.24 2.03
N GLN A 68 3.34 13.51 2.35
CA GLN A 68 3.78 14.81 2.86
C GLN A 68 5.05 15.29 2.19
N ASN A 69 5.17 16.60 1.98
CA ASN A 69 6.37 17.25 1.45
C ASN A 69 6.85 16.65 0.10
N GLY A 70 5.90 16.24 -0.76
CA GLY A 70 6.20 15.61 -2.05
C GLY A 70 6.61 14.14 -1.97
N ILE A 71 6.61 13.53 -0.78
CA ILE A 71 6.91 12.11 -0.57
C ILE A 71 5.60 11.34 -0.46
N ILE A 72 5.35 10.44 -1.41
CA ILE A 72 4.16 9.57 -1.38
C ILE A 72 4.39 8.41 -0.43
N SER A 73 5.49 7.66 -0.59
CA SER A 73 5.82 6.53 0.27
C SER A 73 7.31 6.44 0.60
N GLN A 74 7.62 5.68 1.65
CA GLN A 74 8.98 5.28 2.00
C GLN A 74 9.06 3.78 2.23
N PRO A 75 10.15 3.12 1.81
CA PRO A 75 10.38 1.72 2.12
C PRO A 75 10.62 1.56 3.62
N VAL A 76 10.03 0.52 4.19
CA VAL A 76 10.33 0.10 5.56
C VAL A 76 10.99 -1.27 5.54
N PRO A 77 11.91 -1.57 6.47
CA PRO A 77 12.52 -2.89 6.56
C PRO A 77 11.46 -3.98 6.65
N ALA A 78 11.71 -5.12 6.00
CA ALA A 78 10.95 -6.34 6.20
C ALA A 78 11.81 -7.35 6.96
N PHE A 79 11.18 -8.31 7.64
CA PHE A 79 11.87 -9.39 8.29
C PHE A 79 12.25 -10.46 7.25
N GLU A 80 13.53 -10.73 7.08
CA GLU A 80 14.03 -11.67 6.06
C GLU A 80 13.52 -13.10 6.29
N ASN A 81 13.25 -13.47 7.54
CA ASN A 81 12.82 -14.82 7.93
C ASN A 81 11.29 -14.98 7.99
N TRP A 82 10.53 -13.99 7.54
CA TRP A 82 9.07 -14.08 7.52
C TRP A 82 8.56 -14.62 6.19
N TYR A 83 7.58 -15.52 6.28
CA TYR A 83 6.86 -16.04 5.13
C TYR A 83 5.40 -15.59 5.22
N TRP A 84 4.90 -14.97 4.15
CA TRP A 84 3.53 -14.48 4.05
C TRP A 84 2.67 -15.55 3.37
N VAL A 85 1.81 -16.22 4.12
CA VAL A 85 0.88 -17.23 3.58
C VAL A 85 -0.39 -16.53 3.10
N MET A 86 -0.62 -16.54 1.78
CA MET A 86 -1.81 -15.95 1.17
C MET A 86 -2.88 -17.02 0.95
N ALA A 87 -4.05 -16.85 1.57
CA ALA A 87 -5.20 -17.74 1.39
C ALA A 87 -6.36 -16.99 0.73
N TYR A 88 -6.67 -17.33 -0.53
CA TYR A 88 -7.79 -16.75 -1.26
C TYR A 88 -9.04 -17.64 -1.12
N PRO A 89 -10.12 -17.17 -0.49
CA PRO A 89 -11.30 -18.00 -0.19
C PRO A 89 -12.21 -18.29 -1.39
N GLY A 90 -11.91 -17.79 -2.59
CA GLY A 90 -12.76 -17.96 -3.77
C GLY A 90 -13.95 -16.98 -3.85
N ILE A 91 -14.17 -16.16 -2.83
CA ILE A 91 -15.20 -15.12 -2.81
C ILE A 91 -14.62 -13.74 -3.18
N LYS A 92 -15.50 -12.83 -3.60
CA LYS A 92 -15.15 -11.46 -3.99
C LYS A 92 -15.86 -10.46 -3.08
N VAL A 93 -15.12 -9.46 -2.62
CA VAL A 93 -15.67 -8.27 -1.94
C VAL A 93 -15.14 -7.05 -2.67
N SER A 94 -16.00 -6.08 -2.99
CA SER A 94 -15.52 -4.86 -3.63
C SER A 94 -14.84 -3.93 -2.61
N THR A 95 -13.75 -3.27 -3.01
CA THR A 95 -13.03 -2.32 -2.15
C THR A 95 -13.93 -1.17 -1.69
N ALA A 96 -14.83 -0.71 -2.58
CA ALA A 96 -15.78 0.35 -2.28
C ALA A 96 -16.80 -0.08 -1.20
N GLU A 97 -17.41 -1.26 -1.31
CA GLU A 97 -18.34 -1.77 -0.30
C GLU A 97 -17.65 -2.02 1.04
N ALA A 98 -16.43 -2.59 1.01
CA ALA A 98 -15.65 -2.84 2.22
C ALA A 98 -15.26 -1.54 2.95
N ARG A 99 -15.11 -0.43 2.23
CA ARG A 99 -14.89 0.89 2.85
C ARG A 99 -16.19 1.53 3.31
N ALA A 100 -17.28 1.37 2.56
CA ALA A 100 -18.57 1.98 2.88
C ALA A 100 -19.20 1.45 4.19
N ILE A 101 -18.79 0.28 4.67
CA ILE A 101 -19.27 -0.28 5.96
C ILE A 101 -18.51 0.28 7.18
N LEU A 102 -17.37 0.96 6.98
CA LEU A 102 -16.61 1.54 8.09
C LEU A 102 -17.40 2.68 8.74
N PRO A 103 -17.37 2.82 10.07
CA PRO A 103 -18.05 3.90 10.76
C PRO A 103 -17.40 5.26 10.46
N ASP A 104 -18.21 6.31 10.43
CA ASP A 104 -17.75 7.69 10.18
C ASP A 104 -16.88 8.26 11.32
N SER A 105 -16.94 7.66 12.50
CA SER A 105 -16.18 8.11 13.67
C SER A 105 -15.81 6.97 14.60
N TYR A 106 -14.70 7.17 15.31
CA TYR A 106 -14.18 6.23 16.31
C TYR A 106 -13.99 6.94 17.66
N PRO A 107 -14.16 6.24 18.79
CA PRO A 107 -13.81 6.76 20.10
C PRO A 107 -12.33 7.17 20.17
N ARG A 108 -12.03 8.27 20.87
CA ARG A 108 -10.65 8.75 21.07
C ARG A 108 -9.71 7.67 21.61
N HIS A 109 -10.21 6.84 22.53
CA HIS A 109 -9.45 5.72 23.09
C HIS A 109 -8.92 4.79 21.97
N ASP A 110 -9.78 4.42 21.03
CA ASP A 110 -9.43 3.48 19.96
C ASP A 110 -8.40 4.10 19.01
N ILE A 111 -8.52 5.40 18.72
CA ILE A 111 -7.53 6.13 17.93
C ILE A 111 -6.17 6.20 18.65
N VAL A 112 -6.16 6.49 19.95
CA VAL A 112 -4.92 6.51 20.74
C VAL A 112 -4.27 5.13 20.76
N THR A 113 -5.03 4.07 21.00
CA THR A 113 -4.53 2.69 20.95
C THR A 113 -3.98 2.33 19.57
N MET A 114 -4.67 2.72 18.49
CA MET A 114 -4.22 2.43 17.13
C MET A 114 -2.88 3.09 16.79
N VAL A 115 -2.75 4.37 17.13
CA VAL A 115 -1.53 5.13 16.81
C VAL A 115 -0.36 4.71 17.70
N ASP A 116 -0.56 4.64 19.02
CA ASP A 116 0.53 4.41 19.98
C ASP A 116 0.93 2.92 20.04
N THR A 117 -0.06 2.05 20.28
CA THR A 117 0.20 0.63 20.54
C THR A 117 0.44 -0.13 19.25
N TYR A 118 -0.37 0.07 18.20
CA TYR A 118 -0.24 -0.74 16.98
C TYR A 118 0.72 -0.13 15.98
N GLN A 119 0.46 1.08 15.47
CA GLN A 119 1.30 1.67 14.42
C GLN A 119 2.70 2.04 14.94
N GLY A 120 2.79 2.80 16.04
CA GLY A 120 4.06 3.24 16.61
C GLY A 120 4.97 2.08 17.01
N SER A 121 4.43 1.11 17.76
CA SER A 121 5.21 -0.05 18.19
C SER A 121 5.60 -0.96 17.02
N PHE A 122 4.71 -1.19 16.05
CA PHE A 122 5.05 -2.00 14.86
C PHE A 122 6.20 -1.37 14.07
N MET A 123 6.13 -0.05 13.83
CA MET A 123 7.18 0.69 13.15
C MET A 123 8.51 0.66 13.91
N HIS A 124 8.45 0.82 15.24
CA HIS A 124 9.64 0.73 16.09
C HIS A 124 10.27 -0.66 16.05
N VAL A 125 9.48 -1.73 16.17
CA VAL A 125 9.96 -3.11 16.12
C VAL A 125 10.57 -3.43 14.76
N ILE A 126 9.94 -3.02 13.65
CA ILE A 126 10.48 -3.20 12.30
C ILE A 126 11.85 -2.52 12.15
N GLN A 127 11.98 -1.27 12.59
CA GLN A 127 13.23 -0.52 12.46
C GLN A 127 14.36 -1.08 13.35
N THR A 128 14.03 -1.50 14.57
CA THR A 128 15.01 -2.01 15.54
C THR A 128 15.39 -3.48 15.31
N SER A 129 14.49 -4.30 14.79
CA SER A 129 14.78 -5.71 14.51
C SER A 129 15.83 -5.88 13.40
N ARG A 130 15.88 -4.94 12.46
CA ARG A 130 16.97 -4.84 11.47
C ARG A 130 18.33 -4.68 12.15
N TYR A 131 18.40 -3.95 13.26
CA TYR A 131 19.65 -3.73 14.01
C TYR A 131 20.14 -5.01 14.70
N LEU A 132 19.22 -5.87 15.14
CA LEU A 132 19.57 -7.15 15.79
C LEU A 132 19.95 -8.25 14.80
N GLN A 133 19.42 -8.22 13.58
CA GLN A 133 19.76 -9.20 12.53
C GLN A 133 21.09 -8.90 11.81
N GLN A 134 21.64 -7.70 11.98
CA GLN A 134 22.94 -7.29 11.42
C GLN A 134 24.14 -7.53 12.37
N ARG A 135 23.91 -8.18 13.52
CA ARG A 135 24.94 -8.65 14.45
C ARG A 135 25.04 -10.17 14.39
#